data_AF-A0A6G0Z0G0-F1
#
_entry.id   AF-A0A6G0Z0G0-F1
#
_cell.length_a   1.000
_cell.length_b   1.000
_cell.length_c   1.000
_cell.angle_alpha   90.00
_cell.angle_beta   90.00
_cell.angle_gamma   90.00
#
_symmetry.space_group_name_H-M   'P 1'
#
loop_
_entity.id
_entity.type
_entity.pdbx_description
1 polymer ?
#
loop_
_entity_poly.entity_id
_entity_poly.type
_entity_poly.pdbx_seq_one_letter_code
_entity_poly.pdbx_strand_id
1 'polypeptide(L)' 'MFKCNVCEKVFTVKSNMLRHEKSDKQIKFSCGDCKQLFSRRDDLVNHVQKKHVAYIYEYRIFYCAI' A
#
# COMPACT_ATOMS: atom_id res chain seq x y z
N MET A 1 13.00 7.40 19.64
CA MET A 1 12.37 6.56 18.61
C MET A 1 11.40 7.41 17.81
N PHE A 2 11.39 7.29 16.49
CA PHE A 2 10.52 8.05 15.59
C PHE A 2 9.63 7.06 14.82
N LYS A 3 8.32 7.11 15.06
CA LYS A 3 7.33 6.25 14.39
C LYS A 3 6.86 6.92 13.10
N CYS A 4 6.70 6.15 12.03
CA CYS A 4 6.05 6.65 10.81
C CYS A 4 4.55 6.89 11.07
N ASN A 5 3.98 7.95 10.50
CA ASN A 5 2.55 8.23 10.63
C ASN A 5 1.68 7.43 9.65
N VAL A 6 2.31 6.78 8.67
CA VAL A 6 1.64 6.02 7.60
C VAL A 6 1.75 4.50 7.82
N CYS A 7 2.80 4.03 8.49
CA CYS A 7 3.00 2.62 8.80
C CYS A 7 3.56 2.40 10.21
N GLU A 8 3.62 1.16 10.65
CA GLU A 8 4.06 0.82 12.01
C GLU A 8 5.58 0.76 12.19
N LYS A 9 6.36 1.16 11.17
CA LYS A 9 7.82 1.17 11.29
C LYS A 9 8.31 2.23 12.27
N VAL A 10 9.29 1.83 13.07
CA VAL A 10 9.98 2.68 14.02
C VAL A 10 11.44 2.83 13.60
N PHE A 11 11.92 4.07 13.64
CA PHE A 11 13.30 4.41 13.31
C PHE A 11 14.01 4.98 14.55
N THR A 12 15.30 4.71 14.65
CA THR A 12 16.16 5.29 15.69
C THR A 12 16.57 6.73 15.38
N VAL A 13 16.58 7.11 14.09
CA VAL A 13 17.03 8.42 13.59
C VAL A 13 15.90 9.15 12.84
N LYS A 14 15.70 10.44 13.15
CA LYS A 14 14.64 11.28 12.57
C LYS A 14 14.78 11.46 11.04
N SER A 15 15.98 11.67 10.54
CA SER A 15 16.24 11.83 9.09
C SER A 15 15.88 10.59 8.28
N ASN A 16 16.12 9.39 8.84
CA ASN A 16 15.72 8.13 8.22
C ASN A 16 14.21 7.98 8.15
N MET A 17 13.50 8.35 9.22
CA MET A 17 12.03 8.37 9.23
C MET A 17 11.48 9.36 8.18
N LEU A 18 12.02 10.59 8.09
CA LEU A 18 11.57 11.58 7.11
C LEU A 18 11.82 11.16 5.66
N ARG A 19 12.95 10.51 5.37
CA ARG A 19 13.23 9.93 4.04
C ARG A 19 12.25 8.82 3.69
N HIS A 20 11.95 7.96 4.66
CA HIS A 20 10.94 6.92 4.50
C HIS A 20 9.55 7.52 4.25
N GLU A 21 9.11 8.51 5.03
CA GLU A 21 7.82 9.18 4.81
C GLU A 21 7.74 9.85 3.43
N LYS A 22 8.84 10.39 2.90
CA LYS A 22 8.90 10.88 1.50
C LYS A 22 8.69 9.76 0.49
N SER A 23 9.26 8.57 0.72
CA SER A 23 9.04 7.38 -0.11
C SER A 23 7.62 6.85 0.01
N ASP A 24 7.07 6.78 1.23
CA ASP A 24 5.68 6.37 1.48
C ASP A 24 4.70 7.35 0.85
N LYS A 25 4.98 8.66 0.84
CA LYS A 25 4.20 9.64 0.08
C LYS A 25 4.19 9.39 -1.43
N GLN A 26 5.22 8.73 -1.97
CA GLN A 26 5.22 8.29 -3.36
C GLN A 26 4.44 6.98 -3.56
N ILE A 27 4.26 6.21 -2.48
CA ILE A 27 3.45 5.01 -2.43
C ILE A 27 2.00 5.38 -2.09
N LYS A 28 1.21 5.60 -3.13
CA LYS A 28 -0.19 6.04 -2.99
C LYS A 28 -1.21 4.90 -2.97
N PHE A 29 -0.79 3.67 -3.28
CA PHE A 29 -1.70 2.57 -3.55
C PHE A 29 -1.47 1.44 -2.54
N SER A 30 -2.47 1.15 -1.72
CA SER A 30 -2.42 0.02 -0.78
C SER A 30 -3.39 -1.06 -1.24
N CYS A 31 -2.97 -2.32 -1.09
CA CYS A 31 -3.86 -3.46 -1.28
C CYS A 31 -4.84 -3.55 -0.11
N GLY A 32 -6.14 -3.67 -0.41
CA GLY A 32 -7.17 -3.84 0.61
C GLY A 32 -7.00 -5.12 1.42
N ASP A 33 -6.66 -6.22 0.74
CA ASP A 33 -6.59 -7.59 1.27
C ASP A 33 -5.33 -7.88 2.10
N CYS A 34 -4.15 -7.50 1.61
CA CYS A 34 -2.88 -7.81 2.28
C CYS A 34 -2.10 -6.59 2.77
N LYS A 35 -2.65 -5.38 2.61
CA LYS A 35 -2.03 -4.09 3.01
C LYS A 35 -0.66 -3.82 2.37
N GLN A 36 -0.29 -4.57 1.34
CA GLN A 36 0.94 -4.32 0.59
C GLN A 36 0.86 -2.97 -0.14
N LEU A 37 2.01 -2.29 -0.21
CA LEU A 37 2.15 -0.90 -0.64
C LEU A 37 2.80 -0.82 -2.02
N PHE A 38 2.21 -0.05 -2.93
CA PHE A 38 2.64 0.13 -4.31
C PHE A 38 2.80 1.61 -4.68
N SER A 39 3.85 1.93 -5.43
CA SER A 39 4.11 3.27 -5.95
C SER A 39 3.25 3.63 -7.17
N ARG A 40 2.72 2.63 -7.88
CA ARG A 40 1.89 2.81 -9.07
C ARG A 40 0.59 2.01 -8.99
N ARG A 41 -0.43 2.49 -9.71
CA ARG A 41 -1.78 1.88 -9.72
C ARG A 41 -1.79 0.55 -10.46
N ASP A 42 -1.11 0.48 -11.60
CA ASP A 42 -0.96 -0.70 -12.44
C ASP A 42 -0.27 -1.85 -11.68
N ASP A 43 0.74 -1.54 -10.86
CA ASP A 43 1.38 -2.52 -9.99
C ASP A 43 0.39 -3.11 -8.97
N LEU A 44 -0.43 -2.26 -8.34
CA LEU A 44 -1.50 -2.72 -7.44
C LEU A 44 -2.53 -3.58 -8.18
N VAL A 45 -3.00 -3.16 -9.35
CA VAL A 45 -3.99 -3.92 -10.13
C VAL A 45 -3.44 -5.28 -10.55
N ASN A 46 -2.20 -5.34 -11.04
CA ASN A 46 -1.54 -6.60 -11.38
C ASN A 46 -1.32 -7.50 -10.16
N HIS A 47 -0.90 -6.92 -9.03
CA HIS A 47 -0.76 -7.65 -7.78
C HIS A 47 -2.09 -8.28 -7.37
N VAL A 48 -3.16 -7.48 -7.35
CA VAL A 48 -4.51 -7.93 -7.04
C VAL A 48 -4.92 -9.06 -7.98
N GLN A 49 -4.80 -8.87 -9.28
CA GLN A 49 -5.28 -9.87 -10.24
C GLN A 49 -4.50 -11.20 -10.17
N LYS A 50 -3.25 -11.16 -9.73
CA LYS A 50 -2.39 -12.35 -9.59
C LYS A 50 -2.45 -13.01 -8.21
N LYS A 51 -2.74 -12.24 -7.16
CA LYS A 51 -2.59 -12.66 -5.75
C LYS A 51 -3.90 -12.66 -4.96
N HIS A 52 -4.92 -11.96 -5.44
CA HIS A 52 -6.21 -11.80 -4.78
C HIS A 52 -7.36 -12.13 -5.75
N VAL A 53 -8.50 -12.52 -5.19
CA VAL A 53 -9.71 -12.78 -5.98
C VAL A 53 -10.51 -11.49 -6.08
N ALA A 54 -10.42 -10.83 -7.23
CA ALA A 54 -11.22 -9.64 -7.53
C ALA A 54 -12.45 -10.03 -8.36
N TYR A 55 -13.64 -9.58 -7.96
CA TYR A 55 -14.87 -9.76 -8.73
C TYR A 55 -15.16 -8.48 -9.52
N ILE A 56 -15.33 -8.62 -10.83
CA ILE A 56 -15.66 -7.51 -11.73
C ILE A 56 -17.18 -7.49 -11.90
N TYR A 57 -17.84 -6.50 -11.30
CA TYR A 57 -19.25 -6.20 -11.55
C TYR A 57 -19.32 -4.81 -12.18
N GLU A 58 -19.91 -4.72 -13.38
CA GLU A 58 -20.22 -3.45 -14.04
C GLU A 58 -19.03 -2.46 -14.05
N TYR A 59 -17.86 -2.93 -14.49
CA TYR A 59 -16.62 -2.15 -14.58
C TYR A 59 -16.09 -1.59 -13.25
N ARG A 60 -16.62 -2.06 -12.11
CA ARG A 60 -16.09 -1.81 -10.76
C ARG A 60 -15.42 -3.06 -10.22
N ILE A 61 -14.23 -2.86 -9.66
CA ILE A 61 -13.46 -3.91 -8.98
C ILE A 61 -13.94 -3.95 -7.53
N PHE A 62 -14.61 -5.04 -7.14
CA PHE A 62 -14.96 -5.30 -5.75
C PHE A 62 -13.98 -6.31 -5.14
N TYR A 63 -13.43 -5.93 -3.99
CA TYR A 63 -12.54 -6.75 -3.19
C TYR A 63 -13.35 -7.41 -2.08
N CYS A 64 -13.16 -8.71 -1.87
CA CYS A 64 -13.83 -9.42 -0.79
C CYS A 64 -13.21 -8.98 0.54
N ALA A 65 -13.97 -8.24 1.36
CA ALA A 65 -13.60 -8.04 2.75
C ALA A 65 -14.01 -9.31 3.52
N ILE A 66 -13.04 -10.18 3.83
CA ILE A 66 -13.23 -11.24 4.84
C ILE A 66 -13.20 -10.59 6.23
#